data_AF-A0A6H2A0Y8-F1
#
_entry.id   AF-A0A6H2A0Y8-F1
#
_cell.length_a   1.000
_cell.length_b   1.000
_cell.length_c   1.000
_cell.angle_alpha   90.00
_cell.angle_beta   90.00
_cell.angle_gamma   90.00
#
_symmetry.space_group_name_H-M   'P 1'
#
loop_
_entity.id
_entity.type
_entity.pdbx_description
1 polymer ?
#
loop_
_entity_poly.entity_id
_entity_poly.type
_entity_poly.pdbx_seq_one_letter_code
_entity_poly.pdbx_strand_id
1 'polypeptide(L)' 'MKLEKAIEILTFWHDNASPTLKGDYKDALNLGIEALKLVKEGREKGTIIPTYLLPGETI' A
#
# COMPACT_ATOMS: atom_id res chain seq x y z
N MET A 1 13.57 8.02 4.80
CA MET A 1 13.18 8.39 3.41
C MET A 1 11.71 8.11 3.25
N LYS A 2 10.97 9.10 2.73
CA LYS A 2 9.58 9.41 3.11
C LYS A 2 8.59 8.50 2.38
N LEU A 3 7.92 7.61 3.11
CA LEU A 3 6.78 6.82 2.63
C LEU A 3 5.74 7.69 1.90
N GLU A 4 5.58 8.93 2.38
CA GLU A 4 4.73 9.96 1.78
C GLU A 4 5.14 10.30 0.33
N LYS A 5 6.45 10.37 0.05
CA LYS A 5 6.97 10.61 -1.29
C LYS A 5 6.72 9.42 -2.23
N ALA A 6 6.67 8.20 -1.70
CA ALA A 6 6.31 7.01 -2.48
C ALA A 6 4.82 7.00 -2.84
N ILE A 7 3.95 7.37 -1.90
CA ILE A 7 2.51 7.53 -2.13
C ILE A 7 2.25 8.62 -3.18
N GLU A 8 2.94 9.75 -3.07
CA GLU A 8 2.84 10.88 -4.02
C GLU A 8 3.21 10.47 -5.45
N ILE A 9 4.32 9.75 -5.63
CA ILE A 9 4.76 9.24 -6.94
C ILE A 9 3.70 8.28 -7.51
N LEU A 10 3.22 7.30 -6.74
CA LEU A 10 2.22 6.35 -7.22
C LEU A 10 0.89 7.01 -7.58
N THR A 11 0.49 8.02 -6.79
CA THR A 11 -0.72 8.81 -7.07
C THR A 11 -0.56 9.59 -8.37
N PHE A 12 0.61 10.19 -8.60
CA PHE A 12 0.92 10.88 -9.85
C PHE A 12 0.84 9.94 -11.06
N TRP A 13 1.37 8.72 -10.96
CA TRP A 13 1.26 7.72 -12.04
C TRP A 13 -0.15 7.22 -12.24
N HIS A 14 -0.96 7.13 -11.18
CA HIS A 14 -2.36 6.75 -11.27
C HIS A 14 -3.20 7.82 -11.99
N ASP A 15 -3.00 9.10 -11.66
CA ASP A 15 -3.69 10.22 -12.32
C ASP A 15 -3.24 10.45 -13.77
N ASN A 16 -1.95 10.23 -14.06
CA ASN A 16 -1.40 10.36 -15.41
C ASN A 16 -1.49 9.07 -16.24
N ALA A 17 -2.08 8.00 -15.70
CA ALA A 17 -2.22 6.75 -16.42
C ALA A 17 -3.07 6.98 -17.68
N SER A 18 -2.48 6.74 -18.85
CA SER A 18 -3.17 6.90 -20.12
C SER A 18 -4.38 5.96 -20.19
N PRO A 19 -5.53 6.40 -20.73
CA PRO A 19 -6.77 5.61 -20.77
C PRO A 19 -6.69 4.33 -21.62
N THR A 20 -5.54 4.02 -22.20
CA THR A 20 -5.23 2.78 -22.93
C THR A 20 -4.65 1.68 -22.03
N LEU A 21 -4.17 1.99 -20.81
CA LEU A 21 -3.66 1.03 -19.80
C LEU A 21 -4.76 0.62 -18.78
N LYS A 22 -5.99 0.43 -19.26
CA LYS A 22 -7.21 0.75 -18.50
C LYS A 22 -7.66 -0.22 -17.40
N GLY A 23 -6.97 -1.33 -17.15
CA GLY A 23 -7.37 -2.33 -16.15
C GLY A 23 -6.24 -2.67 -15.18
N ASP A 24 -5.45 -3.67 -15.55
CA ASP A 24 -4.46 -4.29 -14.66
C ASP A 24 -3.42 -3.30 -14.11
N TYR A 25 -3.03 -2.30 -14.88
CA TYR A 25 -2.06 -1.30 -14.45
C TYR A 25 -2.63 -0.37 -13.37
N LYS A 26 -3.90 0.03 -13.51
CA LYS A 26 -4.56 0.89 -12.53
C LYS A 26 -4.81 0.13 -11.23
N ASP A 27 -5.20 -1.14 -11.33
CA ASP A 27 -5.40 -2.01 -10.18
C ASP A 27 -4.09 -2.27 -9.44
N ALA A 28 -2.99 -2.53 -10.16
CA ALA A 28 -1.67 -2.69 -9.56
C ALA A 28 -1.20 -1.42 -8.82
N LEU A 29 -1.46 -0.23 -9.38
CA LEU A 29 -1.14 1.05 -8.73
C LEU A 29 -1.99 1.27 -7.48
N ASN A 30 -3.29 0.98 -7.52
CA ASN A 30 -4.17 1.07 -6.35
C ASN A 30 -3.70 0.14 -5.23
N LEU A 31 -3.36 -1.11 -5.55
CA LEU A 31 -2.89 -2.10 -4.59
C LEU A 31 -1.56 -1.66 -3.94
N GLY A 32 -0.65 -1.05 -4.71
CA GLY A 32 0.57 -0.44 -4.18
C GLY A 32 0.31 0.76 -3.25
N ILE A 33 -0.65 1.61 -3.58
CA ILE A 33 -1.04 2.75 -2.74
C ILE A 33 -1.64 2.28 -1.41
N GLU A 34 -2.51 1.26 -1.44
CA GLU A 34 -3.11 0.67 -0.24
C GLU A 34 -2.07 0.00 0.66
N ALA A 35 -1.15 -0.79 0.10
CA ALA A 35 -0.07 -1.40 0.85
C ALA A 35 0.80 -0.35 1.57
N LEU A 36 1.11 0.76 0.91
CA LEU A 36 1.87 1.85 1.54
C LEU A 36 1.08 2.57 2.63
N LYS A 37 -0.25 2.72 2.49
CA LYS A 37 -1.11 3.26 3.56
C LYS A 37 -1.12 2.34 4.78
N LEU A 38 -1.25 1.03 4.59
CA LEU A 38 -1.18 0.05 5.68
C LEU A 38 0.17 0.08 6.40
N VAL A 39 1.27 0.21 5.65
CA VAL A 39 2.61 0.40 6.25
C VAL A 39 2.71 1.73 7.00
N LYS A 40 2.08 2.81 6.52
CA LYS A 40 2.02 4.10 7.23
C LYS A 40 1.31 3.92 8.57
N GLU A 41 0.13 3.33 8.55
CA GLU A 41 -0.68 3.10 9.75
C GLU A 41 0.02 2.17 10.75
N GLY A 42 0.66 1.09 10.29
CA GLY A 42 1.42 0.19 11.16
C GLY A 42 2.63 0.89 11.80
N ARG A 43 3.28 1.78 11.06
CA ARG A 43 4.42 2.58 11.55
C ARG A 43 3.98 3.67 12.54
N GLU A 44 2.83 4.30 12.32
CA GLU A 44 2.27 5.31 13.22
C GLU A 44 1.68 4.70 14.50
N LYS A 45 1.09 3.51 14.41
CA LYS A 45 0.54 2.78 15.56
C LYS A 45 1.61 2.02 16.37
N GLY A 46 2.91 2.15 16.01
CA GLY A 46 4.01 1.42 16.66
C GLY A 46 3.86 -0.11 16.62
N THR A 47 2.93 -0.60 15.79
CA THR A 47 2.54 -2.00 15.76
C THR A 47 3.42 -2.68 14.73
N ILE A 48 4.48 -3.26 15.27
CA ILE A 48 5.23 -4.37 14.69
C ILE A 48 4.22 -5.29 14.00
N ILE A 49 4.41 -5.48 12.69
CA ILE A 49 3.89 -6.55 11.81
C ILE A 49 2.70 -7.28 12.44
N PRO A 50 1.46 -7.22 11.90
CA PRO A 50 0.41 -8.11 12.40
C PRO A 50 0.95 -9.52 12.21
N THR A 51 1.38 -10.14 13.32
CA THR A 51 1.62 -11.57 13.36
C THR A 51 0.27 -12.12 12.98
N TYR A 52 0.16 -12.60 11.74
CA TYR A 52 -0.97 -13.40 11.34
C TYR A 52 -0.89 -14.65 12.19
N LEU A 53 -1.41 -14.55 13.42
CA LEU A 53 -1.64 -15.66 14.31
C LEU A 53 -2.59 -16.55 13.54
N LEU A 54 -2.02 -17.63 12.99
CA LEU A 54 -2.83 -18.66 12.37
C LEU A 54 -3.78 -19.18 13.45
N PRO A 55 -5.06 -19.42 13.12
CA PRO A 55 -6.03 -19.86 14.10
C PRO A 55 -5.54 -21.15 14.78
N GLY A 56 -5.11 -21.03 16.04
CA GLY A 56 -4.59 -22.15 16.83
C GLY A 56 -3.30 -21.88 17.63
N GLU A 57 -2.57 -20.80 17.39
CA GLU A 57 -1.40 -20.46 18.22
C GLU A 57 -1.84 -19.70 19.49
N THR A 58 -1.46 -20.20 20.67
CA THR A 58 -1.63 -19.55 21.98
C THR A 58 -0.28 -19.13 22.54
N ILE A 59 -0.23 -17.94 23.16
CA ILE A 59 0.95 -17.34 23.82
C ILE A 59 1.51 -18.25 24.91
#